data_AF-A0A2M7RD55-F1
#
_entry.id   AF-A0A2M7RD55-F1
#
_cell.length_a   1.000
_cell.length_b   1.000
_cell.length_c   1.000
_cell.angle_alpha   90.00
_cell.angle_beta   90.00
_cell.angle_gamma   90.00
#
_symmetry.space_group_name_H-M   'P 1'
#
loop_
_entity.id
_entity.type
_entity.pdbx_description
1 polymer ?
#
loop_
_entity_poly.entity_id
_entity_poly.type
_entity_poly.pdbx_seq_one_letter_code
_entity_poly.pdbx_strand_id
1 'polypeptide(L)'
;MPALVQQADSTGYDEIYKQAGEKYGVPWQILYGLHLTETGQRDGVIYNGQGSGARGPMQFMPGTFIAYAADGDGDGVPNIDNAKDAIYTAANYLAKHGSLNNGLRSYGGNTPGVLSAARTKGFDQ
;
A
#
# COMPACT_ATOMS: atom_id res chain seq x y z
N MET A 1 -3.29 -29.44 -24.75
CA MET A 1 -4.22 -28.28 -24.80
C MET A 1 -3.63 -27.21 -23.90
N PRO A 2 -3.07 -26.10 -24.41
CA PRO A 2 -2.65 -25.00 -23.53
C PRO A 2 -3.91 -24.26 -23.08
N ALA A 3 -4.11 -24.19 -21.76
CA ALA A 3 -5.10 -23.29 -21.17
C ALA A 3 -4.65 -21.85 -21.44
N LEU A 4 -5.56 -21.05 -21.97
CA LEU A 4 -5.42 -19.60 -22.08
C LEU A 4 -5.25 -19.05 -20.66
N VAL A 5 -4.02 -18.77 -20.27
CA VAL A 5 -3.77 -17.86 -19.16
C VAL A 5 -4.22 -16.50 -19.68
N GLN A 6 -5.34 -16.02 -19.15
CA GLN A 6 -5.79 -14.65 -19.28
C GLN A 6 -4.56 -13.75 -19.10
N GLN A 7 -4.17 -13.04 -20.16
CA GLN A 7 -3.24 -11.94 -20.01
C GLN A 7 -3.95 -10.93 -19.11
N ALA A 8 -3.60 -10.95 -17.82
CA ALA A 8 -3.96 -9.87 -16.91
C ALA A 8 -3.36 -8.61 -17.50
N ASP A 9 -4.22 -7.63 -17.78
CA ASP A 9 -3.83 -6.32 -18.24
C ASP A 9 -2.63 -5.85 -17.41
N SER A 10 -1.55 -5.46 -18.09
CA SER A 10 -0.24 -5.14 -17.52
C SER A 10 -0.23 -3.80 -16.76
N THR A 11 -1.40 -3.27 -16.41
CA THR A 11 -1.60 -2.14 -15.50
C THR A 11 -1.72 -2.66 -14.07
N GLY A 12 -0.58 -3.00 -13.47
CA GLY A 12 -0.46 -3.18 -12.03
C GLY A 12 -1.01 -1.97 -11.25
N TYR A 13 -1.10 -2.06 -9.93
CA TYR A 13 -1.69 -1.08 -8.99
C TYR A 13 -1.37 0.44 -9.19
N ASP A 14 -0.58 0.84 -10.17
CA ASP A 14 -0.28 2.20 -10.62
C ASP A 14 -1.50 3.14 -10.63
N GLU A 15 -2.65 2.73 -11.19
CA GLU A 15 -3.86 3.56 -11.16
C GLU A 15 -4.43 3.72 -9.75
N ILE A 16 -4.45 2.62 -8.97
CA ILE A 16 -4.91 2.62 -7.58
C ILE A 16 -4.01 3.52 -6.71
N TYR A 17 -2.69 3.45 -6.89
CA TYR A 17 -1.76 4.34 -6.20
C TYR A 17 -2.01 5.80 -6.56
N LYS A 18 -2.24 6.12 -7.84
CA LYS A 18 -2.51 7.49 -8.29
C LYS A 18 -3.80 8.03 -7.67
N GLN A 19 -4.88 7.26 -7.73
CA GLN A 19 -6.17 7.66 -7.15
C GLN A 19 -6.10 7.84 -5.63
N ALA A 20 -5.49 6.89 -4.92
CA ALA A 20 -5.30 7.01 -3.47
C ALA A 20 -4.39 8.20 -3.12
N GLY A 21 -3.30 8.38 -3.87
CA GLY A 21 -2.39 9.49 -3.69
C GLY A 21 -3.07 10.85 -3.89
N GLU A 22 -3.85 10.99 -4.96
CA GLU A 22 -4.65 12.19 -5.24
C GLU A 22 -5.68 12.45 -4.13
N LYS A 23 -6.42 11.42 -3.72
CA LYS A 23 -7.47 11.53 -2.68
C LYS A 23 -6.93 12.03 -1.34
N TYR A 24 -5.74 11.59 -0.94
CA TYR A 24 -5.18 11.87 0.38
C TYR A 24 -4.01 12.87 0.37
N GLY A 25 -3.64 13.41 -0.80
CA GLY A 25 -2.51 14.34 -0.92
C GLY A 25 -1.15 13.69 -0.63
N VAL A 26 -1.01 12.41 -1.00
CA VAL A 26 0.23 11.63 -0.82
C VAL A 26 0.82 11.31 -2.19
N PRO A 27 2.15 11.47 -2.42
CA PRO A 27 2.76 11.08 -3.69
C PRO A 27 2.54 9.58 -3.96
N TRP A 28 1.93 9.25 -5.09
CA TRP A 28 1.56 7.87 -5.42
C TRP A 28 2.76 6.92 -5.50
N GLN A 29 3.94 7.45 -5.87
CA GLN A 29 5.19 6.70 -5.90
C GLN A 29 5.57 6.15 -4.52
N ILE A 30 5.15 6.82 -3.43
CA ILE A 30 5.36 6.35 -2.07
C ILE A 30 4.48 5.15 -1.77
N LEU A 31 3.21 5.16 -2.21
CA LEU A 31 2.30 4.03 -2.03
C LEU A 31 2.80 2.82 -2.82
N TYR A 32 3.29 3.03 -4.04
CA TYR A 32 4.01 2.02 -4.82
C TYR A 32 5.21 1.46 -4.04
N GLY A 33 6.08 2.34 -3.56
CA GLY A 33 7.30 1.93 -2.86
C GLY A 33 7.01 1.17 -1.57
N LEU A 34 5.96 1.57 -0.85
CA LEU A 34 5.52 0.91 0.37
C LEU A 34 4.99 -0.49 0.07
N HIS A 35 4.04 -0.63 -0.86
CA HIS A 35 3.50 -1.94 -1.23
C HIS A 35 4.58 -2.91 -1.76
N LEU A 36 5.51 -2.40 -2.58
CA LEU A 36 6.64 -3.18 -3.07
C LEU A 36 7.56 -3.64 -1.93
N THR A 37 7.87 -2.73 -0.99
CA THR A 37 8.79 -3.02 0.12
C THR A 37 8.19 -4.00 1.12
N GLU A 38 6.89 -3.88 1.41
CA GLU A 38 6.22 -4.70 2.41
C GLU A 38 5.96 -6.13 1.93
N THR A 39 5.51 -6.29 0.69
CA THR A 39 5.07 -7.62 0.21
C THR A 39 5.45 -7.95 -1.22
N GLY A 40 6.13 -7.06 -1.94
CA GLY A 40 6.39 -7.25 -3.37
C GLY A 40 5.14 -7.05 -4.22
N GLN A 41 4.23 -6.16 -3.78
CA GLN A 41 2.96 -5.86 -4.45
C GLN A 41 1.96 -7.04 -4.50
N ARG A 42 1.96 -7.90 -3.47
CA ARG A 42 1.07 -9.06 -3.40
C ARG A 42 -0.29 -8.70 -2.79
N ASP A 43 -1.34 -9.31 -3.31
CA ASP A 43 -2.69 -9.23 -2.75
C ASP A 43 -3.00 -10.40 -1.81
N GLY A 44 -4.03 -10.24 -0.98
CA GLY A 44 -4.60 -11.31 -0.18
C GLY A 44 -4.02 -11.46 1.22
N VAL A 45 -4.30 -12.63 1.81
CA VAL A 45 -3.94 -12.95 3.19
C VAL A 45 -2.44 -13.20 3.30
N ILE A 46 -1.70 -12.22 3.81
CA ILE A 46 -0.25 -12.26 3.96
C ILE A 46 0.09 -12.03 5.43
N TYR A 47 0.70 -13.02 6.08
CA TYR A 47 1.19 -12.88 7.46
C TYR A 47 2.65 -12.48 7.47
N ASN A 48 3.04 -11.64 8.43
CA ASN A 48 4.43 -11.35 8.67
C ASN A 48 5.20 -12.59 9.14
N GLY A 49 6.27 -12.96 8.43
CA GLY A 49 7.06 -14.16 8.74
C GLY A 49 7.89 -14.09 10.03
N GLN A 50 8.02 -12.91 10.64
CA GLN A 50 8.79 -12.68 11.87
C GLN A 50 7.91 -12.58 13.12
N GLY A 51 6.60 -12.80 13.01
CA GLY A 51 5.69 -12.86 14.16
C GLY A 51 5.30 -11.50 14.74
N SER A 52 5.47 -10.39 14.01
CA SER A 52 5.06 -9.05 14.46
C SER A 52 3.54 -8.90 14.61
N GLY A 53 2.76 -9.76 13.95
CA GLY A 53 1.30 -9.64 13.85
C GLY A 53 0.84 -8.75 12.70
N ALA A 54 1.75 -8.19 11.90
CA ALA A 54 1.42 -7.46 10.69
C ALA A 54 0.77 -8.36 9.63
N ARG A 55 -0.20 -7.82 8.90
CA ARG A 55 -1.08 -8.55 7.99
C ARG A 55 -1.36 -7.78 6.69
N GLY A 56 -1.56 -8.56 5.63
CA GLY A 56 -2.09 -8.10 4.36
C GLY A 56 -1.06 -7.44 3.45
N PRO A 57 -1.52 -6.91 2.30
CA PRO A 57 -0.68 -6.35 1.23
C PRO A 57 0.28 -5.25 1.68
N MET A 58 -0.15 -4.42 2.63
CA MET A 58 0.64 -3.31 3.16
C MET A 58 1.23 -3.59 4.56
N GLN A 59 1.15 -4.83 5.05
CA GLN A 59 1.69 -5.26 6.35
C GLN A 59 1.24 -4.38 7.53
N PHE A 60 -0.06 -4.10 7.62
CA PHE A 60 -0.61 -3.36 8.74
C PHE A 60 -0.71 -4.21 10.00
N MET A 61 -0.47 -3.61 11.16
CA MET A 61 -1.03 -4.13 12.41
C MET A 61 -2.57 -4.01 12.37
N PRO A 62 -3.34 -5.05 12.73
CA PRO A 62 -4.80 -5.02 12.63
C PRO A 62 -5.47 -3.83 13.32
N GLY A 63 -5.01 -3.46 14.53
CA GLY A 63 -5.51 -2.29 15.24
C GLY A 63 -5.23 -0.97 14.52
N THR A 64 -4.07 -0.85 13.88
CA THR A 64 -3.72 0.31 13.04
C THR A 64 -4.60 0.34 11.79
N PHE A 65 -4.82 -0.78 11.12
CA PHE A 65 -5.72 -0.83 9.97
C PHE A 65 -7.11 -0.31 10.35
N ILE A 66 -7.69 -0.81 11.45
CA ILE A 66 -9.02 -0.38 11.92
C ILE A 66 -9.08 1.13 12.18
N ALA A 67 -8.04 1.73 12.77
CA ALA A 67 -8.02 3.15 13.08
C ALA A 67 -7.95 4.07 11.84
N TYR A 68 -7.46 3.55 10.70
CA TYR A 68 -7.22 4.32 9.48
C TYR A 68 -7.95 3.76 8.26
N ALA A 69 -8.80 2.75 8.43
CA ALA A 69 -9.41 1.98 7.38
C ALA A 69 -10.10 2.88 6.35
N ALA A 70 -9.83 2.62 5.08
CA ALA A 70 -10.48 3.24 3.95
C ALA A 70 -10.94 2.16 3.00
N ASP A 71 -12.19 2.26 2.56
CA ASP A 71 -12.77 1.44 1.51
C ASP A 71 -12.23 1.92 0.16
N GLY A 72 -11.29 1.15 -0.39
CA GLY A 72 -10.54 1.48 -1.59
C GLY A 72 -11.11 0.85 -2.85
N ASP A 73 -11.91 -0.21 -2.73
CA ASP A 73 -12.60 -0.84 -3.85
C ASP A 73 -14.10 -0.50 -3.97
N GLY A 74 -14.66 0.12 -2.94
CA GLY A 74 -16.02 0.66 -2.93
C GLY A 74 -17.10 -0.37 -2.59
N ASP A 75 -16.74 -1.51 -2.00
CA ASP A 75 -17.70 -2.56 -1.62
C ASP A 75 -18.42 -2.28 -0.28
N GLY A 76 -18.01 -1.24 0.43
CA GLY A 76 -18.57 -0.80 1.71
C GLY A 76 -17.90 -1.42 2.95
N VAL A 77 -16.93 -2.32 2.79
CA VAL A 77 -16.30 -3.06 3.90
C VAL A 77 -14.77 -3.08 3.74
N PRO A 78 -14.04 -2.17 4.42
CA PRO A 78 -12.58 -2.17 4.39
C PRO A 78 -11.99 -3.51 4.87
N ASN A 79 -11.19 -4.14 4.02
CA ASN A 79 -10.56 -5.42 4.28
C ASN A 79 -9.03 -5.30 4.26
N ILE A 80 -8.38 -5.66 5.37
CA ILE A 80 -6.91 -5.62 5.51
C ILE A 80 -6.18 -6.52 4.49
N ASP A 81 -6.84 -7.58 4.01
CA ASP A 81 -6.27 -8.51 3.05
C ASP A 81 -6.53 -8.10 1.59
N ASN A 82 -7.29 -7.04 1.34
CA ASN A 82 -7.53 -6.48 0.00
C ASN A 82 -6.51 -5.38 -0.30
N ALA A 83 -5.78 -5.51 -1.41
CA ALA A 83 -4.74 -4.56 -1.76
C ALA A 83 -5.25 -3.14 -1.99
N LYS A 84 -6.44 -2.96 -2.58
CA LYS A 84 -7.00 -1.62 -2.82
C LYS A 84 -7.32 -0.94 -1.49
N ASP A 85 -7.98 -1.64 -0.58
CA ASP A 85 -8.29 -1.11 0.75
C ASP A 85 -7.03 -0.82 1.55
N ALA A 86 -6.05 -1.72 1.50
CA ALA A 86 -4.78 -1.54 2.17
C ALA A 86 -4.01 -0.32 1.62
N ILE A 87 -4.00 -0.12 0.29
CA ILE A 87 -3.36 1.05 -0.35
C ILE A 87 -4.05 2.35 0.06
N TYR A 88 -5.38 2.40 0.01
CA TYR A 88 -6.14 3.58 0.42
C TYR A 88 -5.97 3.86 1.93
N THR A 89 -5.93 2.81 2.74
CA THR A 89 -5.67 2.91 4.19
C THR A 89 -4.27 3.44 4.46
N ALA A 90 -3.25 3.02 3.70
CA ALA A 90 -1.89 3.57 3.80
C ALA A 90 -1.81 5.04 3.40
N ALA A 91 -2.50 5.42 2.33
CA ALA A 91 -2.59 6.83 1.93
C ALA A 91 -3.24 7.69 3.03
N ASN A 92 -4.36 7.23 3.60
CA ASN A 92 -5.02 7.88 4.73
C ASN A 92 -4.11 7.98 5.96
N TYR A 93 -3.39 6.90 6.29
CA TYR A 93 -2.43 6.87 7.38
C TYR A 93 -1.35 7.95 7.19
N LEU A 94 -0.67 7.98 6.04
CA LEU A 94 0.41 8.92 5.78
C LEU A 94 -0.07 10.37 5.82
N ALA A 95 -1.26 10.66 5.27
CA ALA A 95 -1.84 12.00 5.25
C ALA A 95 -2.10 12.56 6.67
N LYS A 96 -2.43 11.70 7.63
CA LYS A 96 -2.73 12.11 9.02
C LYS A 96 -1.50 12.38 9.89
N HIS A 97 -0.28 12.17 9.38
CA HIS A 97 0.96 12.32 10.16
C HIS A 97 1.68 13.67 9.97
N GLY A 98 0.99 14.67 9.39
CA GLY A 98 1.44 16.07 9.27
C GLY A 98 2.56 16.31 8.26
N SER A 99 3.41 15.33 7.98
CA SER A 99 4.33 15.33 6.85
C SER A 99 4.57 13.90 6.37
N LEU A 100 4.96 13.74 5.10
CA LEU A 100 5.30 12.44 4.53
C LEU A 100 6.42 11.75 5.31
N ASN A 101 7.45 12.51 5.72
CA ASN A 101 8.58 11.98 6.49
C ASN A 101 8.15 11.44 7.86
N ASN A 102 7.26 12.16 8.55
CA ASN A 102 6.71 11.67 9.81
C ASN A 102 5.84 10.42 9.60
N GLY A 103 5.01 10.42 8.55
CA GLY A 103 4.17 9.28 8.20
C GLY A 103 4.98 8.01 7.93
N LEU A 104 6.02 8.09 7.10
CA LEU A 104 6.89 6.95 6.79
C LEU A 104 7.64 6.42 8.01
N ARG A 105 8.13 7.32 8.89
CA ARG A 105 8.79 6.93 10.14
C ARG A 105 7.81 6.26 11.11
N SER A 106 6.61 6.80 11.23
CA SER A 106 5.55 6.24 12.08
C SER A 106 4.97 4.94 11.52
N TYR A 107 5.01 4.71 10.21
CA TYR A 107 4.56 3.46 9.61
C TYR A 107 5.39 2.26 10.06
N GLY A 108 6.67 2.47 10.38
CA GLY A 108 7.55 1.43 10.91
C GLY A 108 8.20 0.53 9.85
N GLY A 109 8.01 0.83 8.57
CA GLY A 109 8.62 0.10 7.44
C GLY A 109 10.04 0.57 7.09
N ASN A 110 10.68 -0.09 6.13
CA ASN A 110 12.00 0.27 5.60
C ASN A 110 11.91 1.56 4.76
N THR A 111 11.91 2.72 5.42
CA THR A 111 11.80 4.04 4.76
C THR A 111 12.83 4.24 3.63
N PRO A 112 14.14 3.91 3.80
CA PRO A 112 15.08 3.96 2.69
C PRO A 112 14.69 3.08 1.49
N GLY A 113 14.17 1.88 1.75
CA GLY A 113 13.65 0.97 0.71
C GLY A 113 12.46 1.57 -0.04
N VAL A 114 11.50 2.14 0.69
CA VAL A 114 10.32 2.81 0.12
C VAL A 114 10.73 3.97 -0.77
N LEU A 115 11.62 4.84 -0.30
CA LEU A 115 12.10 5.99 -1.08
C LEU A 115 12.92 5.55 -2.29
N SER A 116 13.75 4.51 -2.16
CA SER A 116 14.49 3.93 -3.27
C SER A 116 13.54 3.41 -4.36
N ALA A 117 12.52 2.65 -3.96
CA ALA A 117 11.48 2.17 -4.87
C ALA A 117 10.69 3.33 -5.50
N ALA A 118 10.30 4.34 -4.72
CA ALA A 118 9.57 5.50 -5.22
C ALA A 118 10.36 6.25 -6.31
N ARG A 119 11.68 6.42 -6.13
CA ARG A 119 12.55 7.06 -7.14
C ARG A 119 12.58 6.33 -8.47
N THR A 120 12.42 4.99 -8.49
CA THR A 120 12.30 4.23 -9.75
C THR A 120 11.06 4.62 -10.58
N LYS A 121 10.09 5.29 -9.97
CA LYS A 121 8.88 5.84 -10.61
C LYS A 121 8.92 7.38 -10.73
N GLY A 122 10.11 7.98 -10.66
CA GLY A 122 10.31 9.44 -10.84
C GLY A 122 9.88 10.28 -9.64
N PHE A 123 10.01 9.75 -8.42
CA PHE A 123 9.85 10.54 -7.21
C PHE A 123 11.10 11.36 -6.91
N ASP A 124 11.04 12.66 -7.19
CA ASP A 124 12.11 13.61 -6.90
C ASP A 124 11.69 14.46 -5.70
N GLN A 125 12.42 14.32 -4.58
CA GLN A 125 12.21 15.05 -3.32
C GLN A 125 13.41 15.90 -2.97
#